data_AF-A0A2H0VWL8-F1
#
_entry.id   AF-A0A2H0VWL8-F1
#
_cell.length_a   1.000
_cell.length_b   1.000
_cell.length_c   1.000
_cell.angle_alpha   90.00
_cell.angle_beta   90.00
_cell.angle_gamma   90.00
#
_symmetry.space_group_name_H-M   'P 1'
#
loop_
_entity.id
_entity.type
_entity.pdbx_description
1 polymer ?
#
loop_
_entity_poly.entity_id
_entity_poly.type
_entity_poly.pdbx_seq_one_letter_code
_entity_poly.pdbx_strand_id
1 'polypeptide(L)'
;MKLNASLSLILLLALSATTMDASIIKKPPTKLVETSFKELTCTEEDQANVAEIINTMAENGKITLLFKQTHLKEVGAQINHLHPLKFLSSIFSKEDLKASMPQIWGDYFKRTSLLDGLVPSLTREANKGKLEQYLVDFAEEVNVTPESIKPYFDAQDWENLVLYLIHA
;
A
#
# COMPACT_ATOMS: atom_id res chain seq x y z
N MET A 1 2.77 -10.02 -57.32
CA MET A 1 2.45 -8.87 -58.22
C MET A 1 0.94 -8.78 -58.33
N LYS A 2 0.38 -7.55 -58.34
CA LYS A 2 -1.05 -7.14 -58.25
C LYS A 2 -1.54 -7.06 -56.79
N LEU A 3 -1.41 -5.93 -56.09
CA LEU A 3 -2.10 -4.63 -56.25
C LEU A 3 -3.60 -4.80 -56.51
N ASN A 4 -4.41 -4.31 -55.56
CA ASN A 4 -5.58 -3.48 -55.83
C ASN A 4 -6.00 -2.78 -54.53
N ALA A 5 -5.33 -1.66 -54.27
CA ALA A 5 -5.98 -0.52 -53.67
C ALA A 5 -6.84 0.14 -54.76
N SER A 6 -8.10 0.42 -54.49
CA SER A 6 -8.79 1.53 -55.14
C SER A 6 -10.13 1.83 -54.48
N LEU A 7 -10.23 3.08 -54.01
CA LEU A 7 -11.37 3.99 -54.21
C LEU A 7 -12.67 3.54 -53.53
N SER A 8 -13.26 4.30 -52.61
CA SER A 8 -13.78 5.66 -52.77
C SER A 8 -14.87 5.76 -51.67
N LEU A 9 -15.30 6.87 -51.06
CA LEU A 9 -15.20 8.29 -51.33
C LEU A 9 -15.94 8.94 -50.15
N ILE A 10 -15.34 9.96 -49.54
CA ILE A 10 -15.97 11.20 -49.04
C ILE A 10 -17.18 11.06 -48.09
N LEU A 11 -16.97 11.48 -46.83
CA LEU A 11 -17.88 12.46 -46.24
C LEU A 11 -17.07 13.53 -45.48
N LEU A 12 -16.93 14.66 -46.17
CA LEU A 12 -16.46 15.94 -45.67
C LEU A 12 -17.62 16.62 -44.91
N LEU A 13 -17.35 17.25 -43.77
CA LEU A 13 -18.04 18.42 -43.17
C LEU A 13 -17.31 18.70 -41.84
N ALA A 14 -16.24 19.51 -41.79
CA ALA A 14 -16.17 20.98 -41.79
C ALA A 14 -16.67 21.65 -40.49
N LEU A 15 -15.87 22.64 -40.04
CA LEU A 15 -16.05 23.63 -38.97
C LEU A 15 -15.62 23.15 -37.56
N SER A 16 -14.81 23.87 -36.77
CA SER A 16 -14.39 25.27 -36.81
C SER A 16 -13.20 25.51 -35.85
N ALA A 17 -12.46 26.58 -36.11
CA ALA A 17 -11.29 27.05 -35.37
C ALA A 17 -11.51 27.25 -33.86
N THR A 18 -10.47 26.97 -33.07
CA THR A 18 -9.86 27.90 -32.09
C THR A 18 -8.57 27.27 -31.56
N THR A 19 -7.42 27.82 -31.98
CA THR A 19 -6.15 27.58 -31.30
C THR A 19 -6.16 28.37 -30.00
N MET A 20 -6.44 27.70 -28.89
CA MET A 20 -6.17 28.24 -27.56
C MET A 20 -4.67 28.04 -27.29
N ASP A 21 -3.88 29.10 -27.48
CA ASP A 21 -2.52 29.21 -26.94
C ASP A 21 -2.62 29.28 -25.41
N ALA A 22 -2.73 28.10 -24.78
CA ALA A 22 -2.54 27.97 -23.35
C ALA A 22 -1.05 28.14 -23.06
N SER A 23 -0.66 29.35 -22.66
CA SER A 23 0.63 29.59 -22.01
C SER A 23 0.70 28.70 -20.78
N ILE A 24 1.44 27.58 -20.89
CA ILE A 24 1.76 26.71 -19.76
C ILE A 24 2.70 27.51 -18.87
N ILE A 25 2.14 28.13 -17.84
CA ILE A 25 2.90 28.60 -16.68
C ILE A 25 3.57 27.35 -16.09
N LYS A 26 4.86 27.16 -16.38
CA LYS A 26 5.71 26.21 -15.67
C LYS A 26 5.73 26.66 -14.21
N LYS A 27 4.81 26.12 -13.39
CA LYS A 27 4.98 26.18 -11.94
C LYS A 27 6.36 25.56 -11.66
N PRO A 28 7.26 26.27 -10.96
CA PRO A 28 8.52 25.68 -10.55
C PRO A 28 8.22 24.40 -9.77
N PRO A 29 9.04 23.35 -9.90
CA PRO A 29 8.84 22.12 -9.15
C PRO A 29 8.72 22.51 -7.68
N THR A 30 7.53 22.28 -7.13
CA THR A 30 7.27 22.50 -5.71
C THR A 30 8.27 21.60 -5.01
N LYS A 31 9.21 22.19 -4.26
CA LYS A 31 10.15 21.45 -3.42
C LYS A 31 9.32 20.37 -2.71
N LEU A 32 9.67 19.11 -2.96
CA LEU A 32 9.02 17.99 -2.29
C LEU A 32 9.16 18.28 -0.80
N VAL A 33 8.04 18.56 -0.14
CA VAL A 33 8.01 18.61 1.31
C VAL A 33 8.40 17.21 1.74
N GLU A 34 9.58 17.08 2.33
CA GLU A 34 10.01 15.87 3.04
C GLU A 34 9.06 15.72 4.22
N THR A 35 7.90 15.11 3.98
CA THR A 35 6.94 14.85 5.04
C THR A 35 7.55 13.81 5.95
N SER A 36 7.81 14.18 7.21
CA SER A 36 8.34 13.28 8.24
C SER A 36 7.41 12.08 8.46
N PHE A 37 7.90 10.98 9.04
CA PHE A 37 7.05 9.81 9.29
C PHE A 37 5.83 10.14 10.16
N LYS A 38 5.99 11.09 11.09
CA LYS A 38 4.93 11.58 11.98
C LYS A 38 3.84 12.35 11.25
N GLU A 39 4.14 12.92 10.09
CA GLU A 39 3.17 13.62 9.25
C GLU A 39 2.37 12.67 8.34
N LEU A 40 2.74 11.38 8.27
CA LEU A 40 1.95 10.39 7.56
C LEU A 40 0.62 10.18 8.30
N THR A 41 -0.48 10.43 7.60
CA THR A 41 -1.83 10.29 8.13
C THR A 41 -2.11 8.86 8.59
N CYS A 42 -2.50 8.73 9.85
CA CYS A 42 -3.11 7.52 10.43
C CYS A 42 -4.08 7.99 11.52
N THR A 43 -5.36 8.04 11.17
CA THR A 43 -6.43 8.47 12.08
C THR A 43 -6.80 7.37 13.08
N GLU A 44 -7.58 7.71 14.11
CA GLU A 44 -8.14 6.70 15.00
C GLU A 44 -9.07 5.72 14.27
N GLU A 45 -9.79 6.19 13.25
CA GLU A 45 -10.62 5.36 12.37
C GLU A 45 -9.76 4.38 11.56
N ASP A 46 -8.63 4.84 11.02
CA ASP A 46 -7.68 3.96 10.32
C ASP A 46 -7.17 2.85 11.25
N GLN A 47 -6.83 3.20 12.49
CA GLN A 47 -6.37 2.23 13.48
C GLN A 47 -7.47 1.23 13.87
N ALA A 48 -8.71 1.68 13.99
CA ALA A 48 -9.86 0.81 14.27
C ALA A 48 -10.11 -0.16 13.10
N ASN A 49 -10.02 0.31 11.87
CA ASN A 49 -10.15 -0.51 10.67
C ASN A 49 -9.03 -1.54 10.54
N VAL A 50 -7.78 -1.16 10.86
CA VAL A 50 -6.66 -2.11 10.93
C VAL A 50 -6.93 -3.17 11.99
N ALA A 51 -7.34 -2.77 13.19
CA ALA A 51 -7.67 -3.70 14.28
C ALA A 51 -8.78 -4.67 13.87
N GLU A 52 -9.84 -4.17 13.21
CA GLU A 52 -10.94 -4.99 12.73
C GLU A 52 -10.48 -6.05 11.71
N ILE A 53 -9.64 -5.65 10.74
CA ILE A 53 -9.08 -6.58 9.75
C ILE A 53 -8.26 -7.66 10.45
N ILE A 54 -7.31 -7.27 11.30
CA ILE A 54 -6.38 -8.20 11.95
C ILE A 54 -7.10 -9.15 12.91
N ASN A 55 -7.99 -8.64 13.77
CA ASN A 55 -8.75 -9.48 14.69
C ASN A 55 -9.69 -10.42 13.94
N THR A 56 -10.39 -9.93 12.91
CA THR A 56 -11.25 -10.78 12.08
C THR A 56 -10.44 -11.90 11.42
N MET A 57 -9.27 -11.59 10.86
CA MET A 57 -8.38 -12.59 10.27
C MET A 57 -7.89 -13.61 11.30
N ALA A 58 -7.46 -13.18 12.48
CA ALA A 58 -6.94 -14.05 13.52
C ALA A 58 -8.02 -15.01 14.07
N GLU A 59 -9.17 -14.47 14.46
CA GLU A 59 -10.23 -15.19 15.18
C GLU A 59 -11.04 -16.16 14.30
N ASN A 60 -11.03 -15.97 12.98
CA ASN A 60 -11.91 -16.72 12.08
C ASN A 60 -11.14 -17.73 11.23
N GLY A 61 -11.74 -18.91 11.01
CA GLY A 61 -11.23 -19.90 10.07
C GLY A 61 -11.53 -19.53 8.61
N LYS A 62 -10.87 -20.21 7.67
CA LYS A 62 -10.98 -19.97 6.23
C LYS A 62 -12.42 -19.82 5.71
N ILE A 63 -13.33 -20.72 6.11
CA ILE A 63 -14.72 -20.70 5.64
C ILE A 63 -15.43 -19.42 6.09
N THR A 64 -15.30 -19.05 7.36
CA THR A 64 -15.90 -17.82 7.89
C THR A 64 -15.29 -16.58 7.25
N LEU A 65 -13.99 -16.59 6.96
CA LEU A 65 -13.33 -15.50 6.23
C LEU A 65 -13.85 -15.36 4.79
N LEU A 66 -14.19 -16.44 4.11
CA LEU A 66 -14.84 -16.37 2.79
C LEU A 66 -16.21 -15.68 2.88
N PHE A 67 -17.00 -15.97 3.91
CA PHE A 67 -18.28 -15.29 4.13
C PHE A 67 -18.11 -13.82 4.54
N LYS A 68 -17.02 -13.48 5.23
CA LYS A 68 -16.67 -12.10 5.63
C LYS A 68 -15.86 -11.34 4.58
N GLN A 69 -15.58 -11.94 3.42
CA GLN A 69 -14.65 -11.36 2.44
C GLN A 69 -15.10 -10.00 1.92
N THR A 70 -16.40 -9.82 1.66
CA THR A 70 -16.95 -8.54 1.20
C THR A 70 -16.73 -7.45 2.24
N HIS A 71 -17.07 -7.73 3.50
CA HIS A 71 -16.87 -6.82 4.62
C HIS A 71 -15.39 -6.45 4.79
N LEU A 72 -14.48 -7.43 4.78
CA LEU A 72 -13.04 -7.17 4.88
C LEU A 72 -12.50 -6.34 3.71
N LYS A 73 -13.07 -6.48 2.50
CA LYS A 73 -12.73 -5.62 1.36
C LYS A 73 -13.25 -4.20 1.54
N GLU A 74 -14.43 -4.03 2.11
CA GLU A 74 -15.01 -2.71 2.40
C GLU A 74 -14.18 -1.97 3.45
N VAL A 75 -13.85 -2.63 4.57
CA VAL A 75 -12.96 -2.08 5.61
C VAL A 75 -11.56 -1.83 5.05
N GLY A 76 -11.01 -2.76 4.26
CA GLY A 76 -9.73 -2.58 3.58
C GLY A 76 -9.73 -1.37 2.62
N ALA A 77 -10.84 -1.13 1.93
CA ALA A 77 -10.97 0.03 1.04
C ALA A 77 -10.93 1.36 1.79
N GLN A 78 -11.42 1.39 3.04
CA GLN A 78 -11.39 2.58 3.88
C GLN A 78 -9.98 2.95 4.32
N ILE A 79 -9.01 2.02 4.31
CA ILE A 79 -7.61 2.28 4.69
C ILE A 79 -6.65 2.26 3.50
N ASN A 80 -7.15 2.28 2.25
CA ASN A 80 -6.29 2.27 1.06
C ASN A 80 -5.36 3.50 0.95
N HIS A 81 -5.70 4.61 1.61
CA HIS A 81 -4.84 5.80 1.67
C HIS A 81 -3.71 5.66 2.70
N LEU A 82 -3.80 4.72 3.63
CA LEU A 82 -2.85 4.55 4.72
C LEU A 82 -1.50 4.14 4.17
N HIS A 83 -0.44 4.81 4.62
CA HIS A 83 0.92 4.45 4.25
C HIS A 83 1.24 3.03 4.77
N PRO A 84 1.88 2.14 3.98
CA PRO A 84 2.07 0.74 4.37
C PRO A 84 2.91 0.56 5.65
N LEU A 85 3.88 1.44 5.91
CA LEU A 85 4.59 1.43 7.20
C LEU A 85 3.70 1.85 8.38
N LYS A 86 2.73 2.76 8.18
CA LYS A 86 1.76 3.11 9.24
C LYS A 86 0.75 2.00 9.48
N PHE A 87 0.38 1.26 8.44
CA PHE A 87 -0.38 0.01 8.58
C PHE A 87 0.39 -0.98 9.47
N LEU A 88 1.67 -1.24 9.17
CA LEU A 88 2.51 -2.13 9.99
C LEU A 88 2.70 -1.61 11.42
N SER A 89 3.01 -0.33 11.60
CA SER A 89 3.15 0.27 12.93
C SER A 89 1.86 0.13 13.75
N SER A 90 0.68 0.30 13.13
CA SER A 90 -0.60 0.15 13.82
C SER A 90 -0.82 -1.26 14.38
N ILE A 91 -0.18 -2.28 13.79
CA ILE A 91 -0.22 -3.67 14.26
C ILE A 91 0.85 -3.90 15.31
N PHE A 92 2.11 -3.61 15.00
CA PHE A 92 3.25 -4.05 15.78
C PHE A 92 3.59 -3.14 16.98
N SER A 93 3.04 -1.92 17.03
CA SER A 93 3.12 -1.05 18.23
C SER A 93 2.08 -1.39 19.29
N LYS A 94 1.09 -2.24 18.98
CA LYS A 94 0.00 -2.63 19.87
C LYS A 94 0.10 -4.12 20.22
N GLU A 95 0.34 -4.42 21.49
CA GLU A 95 0.58 -5.78 21.97
C GLU A 95 -0.56 -6.76 21.67
N ASP A 96 -1.81 -6.29 21.74
CA ASP A 96 -3.00 -7.09 21.44
C ASP A 96 -3.09 -7.49 19.95
N LEU A 97 -2.84 -6.54 19.04
CA LEU A 97 -2.82 -6.85 17.61
C LEU A 97 -1.59 -7.66 17.20
N LYS A 98 -0.43 -7.38 17.79
CA LYS A 98 0.78 -8.17 17.58
C LYS A 98 0.58 -9.63 18.02
N ALA A 99 -0.11 -9.87 19.14
CA ALA A 99 -0.43 -11.22 19.62
C ALA A 99 -1.35 -12.02 18.68
N SER A 100 -2.12 -11.34 17.81
CA SER A 100 -2.94 -11.96 16.77
C SER A 100 -2.11 -12.44 15.56
N MET A 101 -0.93 -11.86 15.34
CA MET A 101 -0.12 -12.13 14.15
C MET A 101 0.39 -13.57 14.02
N PRO A 102 0.83 -14.27 15.09
CA PRO A 102 1.20 -15.69 14.99
C PRO A 102 0.08 -16.58 14.42
N GLN A 103 -1.19 -16.30 14.75
CA GLN A 103 -2.33 -17.06 14.23
C GLN A 103 -2.55 -16.81 12.74
N ILE A 104 -2.37 -15.56 12.29
CA ILE A 104 -2.45 -15.19 10.88
C ILE A 104 -1.27 -15.80 10.11
N TRP A 105 -0.07 -15.73 10.67
CA TRP A 105 1.15 -16.20 10.02
C TRP A 105 1.21 -17.73 9.91
N GLY A 106 0.67 -18.45 10.89
CA GLY A 106 0.59 -19.91 10.88
C GLY A 106 -0.37 -20.49 9.84
N ASP A 107 -1.33 -19.70 9.34
CA ASP A 107 -2.28 -20.13 8.32
C ASP A 107 -1.88 -19.57 6.95
N TYR A 108 -1.57 -20.47 6.00
CA TYR A 108 -1.15 -20.08 4.64
C TYR A 108 -2.17 -19.17 3.94
N PHE A 109 -3.47 -19.45 4.06
CA PHE A 109 -4.51 -18.66 3.40
C PHE A 109 -4.58 -17.25 3.97
N LYS A 110 -4.50 -17.11 5.31
CA LYS A 110 -4.51 -15.79 5.96
C LYS A 110 -3.23 -15.02 5.65
N ARG A 111 -2.07 -15.66 5.74
CA ARG A 111 -0.76 -15.06 5.43
C ARG A 111 -0.72 -14.53 4.00
N THR A 112 -1.08 -15.35 3.01
CA THR A 112 -1.12 -14.91 1.60
C THR A 112 -2.11 -13.76 1.41
N SER A 113 -3.31 -13.83 1.99
CA SER A 113 -4.29 -12.74 1.86
C SER A 113 -3.82 -11.41 2.46
N LEU A 114 -3.04 -11.45 3.55
CA LEU A 114 -2.43 -10.25 4.14
C LEU A 114 -1.33 -9.69 3.22
N LEU A 115 -0.42 -10.55 2.76
CA LEU A 115 0.70 -10.15 1.91
C LEU A 115 0.24 -9.62 0.55
N ASP A 116 -0.83 -10.17 -0.02
CA ASP A 116 -1.41 -9.71 -1.30
C ASP A 116 -1.82 -8.23 -1.27
N GLY A 117 -2.26 -7.72 -0.11
CA GLY A 117 -2.58 -6.31 0.07
C GLY A 117 -1.36 -5.45 0.44
N LEU A 118 -0.46 -5.99 1.26
CA LEU A 118 0.66 -5.25 1.84
C LEU A 118 1.86 -5.10 0.89
N VAL A 119 2.30 -6.21 0.29
CA VAL A 119 3.52 -6.27 -0.53
C VAL A 119 3.48 -5.28 -1.71
N PRO A 120 2.40 -5.19 -2.50
CA PRO A 120 2.34 -4.21 -3.60
C PRO A 120 2.48 -2.76 -3.13
N SER A 121 1.97 -2.45 -1.93
CA SER A 121 2.06 -1.11 -1.36
C SER A 121 3.47 -0.79 -0.85
N LEU A 122 4.13 -1.71 -0.15
CA LEU A 122 5.53 -1.54 0.27
C LEU A 122 6.45 -1.41 -0.93
N THR A 123 6.34 -2.31 -1.93
CA THR A 123 7.14 -2.25 -3.15
C THR A 123 6.93 -0.95 -3.92
N ARG A 124 5.69 -0.45 -4.00
CA ARG A 124 5.39 0.84 -4.63
C ARG A 124 6.08 2.01 -3.93
N GLU A 125 6.04 2.07 -2.60
CA GLU A 125 6.70 3.14 -1.85
C GLU A 125 8.23 3.01 -1.84
N ALA A 126 8.77 1.79 -1.84
CA ALA A 126 10.20 1.52 -2.02
C ALA A 126 10.69 2.02 -3.39
N ASN A 127 9.94 1.72 -4.46
CA ASN A 127 10.26 2.15 -5.83
C ASN A 127 10.20 3.67 -6.03
N LYS A 128 9.48 4.40 -5.17
CA LYS A 128 9.51 5.87 -5.16
C LYS A 128 10.79 6.44 -4.51
N GLY A 129 11.64 5.59 -3.93
CA GLY A 129 12.87 5.97 -3.22
C GLY A 129 12.61 6.65 -1.88
N LYS A 130 11.40 6.50 -1.32
CA LYS A 130 10.94 7.23 -0.13
C LYS A 130 10.78 6.35 1.10
N LEU A 131 10.81 5.03 0.96
CA LEU A 131 10.54 4.13 2.08
C LEU A 131 11.66 4.17 3.13
N GLU A 132 12.92 4.23 2.69
CA GLU A 132 14.10 4.26 3.58
C GLU A 132 14.17 5.50 4.47
N GLN A 133 13.63 6.64 4.01
CA GLN A 133 13.62 7.88 4.81
C GLN A 133 12.81 7.73 6.11
N TYR A 134 11.91 6.74 6.15
CA TYR A 134 11.05 6.45 7.30
C TYR A 134 11.59 5.34 8.19
N LEU A 135 12.72 4.71 7.84
CA LEU A 135 13.23 3.53 8.53
C LEU A 135 13.45 3.77 10.03
N VAL A 136 14.08 4.89 10.39
CA VAL A 136 14.44 5.21 11.78
C VAL A 136 13.18 5.43 12.62
N ASP A 137 12.27 6.28 12.15
CA ASP A 137 11.02 6.57 12.86
C ASP A 137 10.10 5.34 12.94
N PHE A 138 10.04 4.53 11.88
CA PHE A 138 9.29 3.28 11.87
C PHE A 138 9.84 2.28 12.88
N ALA A 139 11.17 2.12 12.94
CA ALA A 139 11.83 1.23 13.89
C ALA A 139 11.55 1.64 15.34
N GLU A 140 11.62 2.95 15.63
CA GLU A 140 11.25 3.50 16.93
C GLU A 140 9.79 3.18 17.28
N GLU A 141 8.86 3.41 16.35
CA GLU A 141 7.41 3.21 16.58
C GLU A 141 7.05 1.74 16.84
N VAL A 142 7.78 0.78 16.27
CA VAL A 142 7.58 -0.66 16.52
C VAL A 142 8.58 -1.26 17.52
N ASN A 143 9.34 -0.42 18.22
CA ASN A 143 10.29 -0.79 19.26
C ASN A 143 11.37 -1.80 18.81
N VAL A 144 11.97 -1.57 17.63
CA VAL A 144 13.10 -2.34 17.10
C VAL A 144 14.25 -1.41 16.71
N THR A 145 15.44 -1.96 16.46
CA THR A 145 16.57 -1.17 15.98
C THR A 145 16.54 -1.03 14.45
N PRO A 146 16.85 0.14 13.87
CA PRO A 146 16.91 0.31 12.42
C PRO A 146 17.83 -0.72 11.75
N GLU A 147 18.96 -1.06 12.37
CA GLU A 147 19.94 -2.03 11.88
C GLU A 147 19.35 -3.44 11.76
N SER A 148 18.41 -3.81 12.64
CA SER A 148 17.78 -5.12 12.63
C SER A 148 16.80 -5.31 11.47
N ILE A 149 16.16 -4.23 11.01
CA ILE A 149 15.17 -4.29 9.93
C ILE A 149 15.68 -3.79 8.58
N LYS A 150 16.80 -3.06 8.57
CA LYS A 150 17.42 -2.54 7.33
C LYS A 150 17.66 -3.61 6.26
N PRO A 151 18.15 -4.84 6.57
CA PRO A 151 18.36 -5.86 5.56
C PRO A 151 17.11 -6.22 4.76
N TYR A 152 15.93 -6.19 5.40
CA TYR A 152 14.67 -6.48 4.72
C TYR A 152 14.23 -5.34 3.80
N PHE A 153 14.53 -4.09 4.16
CA PHE A 153 14.29 -2.94 3.28
C PHE A 153 15.21 -2.98 2.06
N ASP A 154 16.51 -3.22 2.28
CA ASP A 154 17.51 -3.29 1.22
C ASP A 154 17.22 -4.41 0.22
N ALA A 155 16.76 -5.56 0.72
CA ALA A 155 16.40 -6.72 -0.11
C ALA A 155 14.96 -6.68 -0.65
N GLN A 156 14.14 -5.71 -0.23
CA GLN A 156 12.68 -5.69 -0.43
C GLN A 156 12.00 -6.99 0.01
N ASP A 157 12.51 -7.60 1.08
CA ASP A 157 12.04 -8.86 1.64
C ASP A 157 10.93 -8.62 2.68
N TRP A 158 9.78 -8.16 2.19
CA TRP A 158 8.65 -7.75 3.03
C TRP A 158 8.03 -8.90 3.81
N GLU A 159 8.09 -10.13 3.28
CA GLU A 159 7.59 -11.31 3.99
C GLU A 159 8.45 -11.56 5.24
N ASN A 160 9.78 -11.58 5.10
CA ASN A 160 10.65 -11.77 6.25
C ASN A 160 10.71 -10.54 7.18
N LEU A 161 10.43 -9.33 6.68
CA LEU A 161 10.19 -8.16 7.55
C LEU A 161 9.02 -8.43 8.51
N VAL A 162 7.87 -8.86 7.98
CA VAL A 162 6.69 -9.12 8.83
C VAL A 162 6.97 -10.27 9.78
N LEU A 163 7.60 -11.36 9.32
CA LEU A 163 8.00 -12.47 10.18
C LEU A 163 8.93 -12.03 11.31
N TYR A 164 9.91 -11.17 11.01
CA TYR A 164 10.80 -10.60 12.02
C TYR A 164 10.01 -9.83 13.08
N LEU A 165 9.12 -8.93 12.66
CA LEU A 165 8.31 -8.11 13.57
C LEU A 165 7.35 -8.92 14.46
N ILE A 166 6.96 -10.13 14.04
CA ILE A 166 6.17 -11.06 14.88
C ILE A 166 6.99 -11.56 16.08
N HIS A 167 8.31 -11.66 15.94
CA HIS A 167 9.21 -12.27 16.93
C HIS A 167 10.13 -11.29 17.65
N ALA A 168 10.24 -10.05 17.18
CA ALA A 168 10.97 -8.97 17.81
C ALA A 168 10.32 -8.54 19.14
#